data_AF-A0AA88LTY1-F1
#
_entry.id   AF-A0AA88LTY1-F1
#
_cell.length_a   1.000
_cell.length_b   1.000
_cell.length_c   1.000
_cell.angle_alpha   90.00
_cell.angle_beta   90.00
_cell.angle_gamma   90.00
#
_symmetry.space_group_name_H-M   'P 1'
#
loop_
_entity.id
_entity.type
_entity.pdbx_description
1 polymer ?
#
loop_
_entity_poly.entity_id
_entity_poly.type
_entity_poly.pdbx_seq_one_letter_code
_entity_poly.pdbx_strand_id
1 'polypeptide(L)' 'MDRGVSMPNMLEPKVYPYEMLMITSRGRTKLPRDVDRTRLERHLAPETFFDIFGMGIQEFDRLPLWKRNDMKKKAKLF' A
#
# COMPACT_ATOMS: atom_id res chain seq x y z
N MET A 1 11.92 17.81 28.07
CA MET A 1 12.82 16.80 27.45
C MET A 1 12.45 16.66 25.99
N ASP A 2 13.42 16.95 25.13
CA ASP A 2 13.40 16.74 23.68
C ASP A 2 13.07 15.26 23.39
N ARG A 3 11.81 14.98 23.00
CA ARG A 3 11.45 13.65 22.50
C ARG A 3 11.97 13.58 21.07
N GLY A 4 13.17 13.05 20.96
CA GLY A 4 13.90 12.85 19.71
C GLY A 4 12.96 12.46 18.58
N VAL A 5 12.93 13.32 17.57
CA VAL A 5 12.34 13.03 16.27
C VAL A 5 13.00 11.76 15.76
N SER A 6 12.26 10.64 15.81
CA SER A 6 12.68 9.39 15.21
C SER A 6 13.12 9.69 13.78
N MET A 7 14.36 9.33 13.46
CA MET A 7 14.92 9.38 12.11
C MET A 7 13.83 8.95 11.12
N PRO A 8 13.47 9.77 10.10
CA PRO A 8 12.48 9.34 9.13
C PRO A 8 13.01 8.04 8.53
N ASN A 9 12.25 6.96 8.71
CA ASN A 9 12.64 5.63 8.29
C ASN A 9 12.90 5.68 6.78
N MET A 10 14.18 5.62 6.37
CA MET A 10 14.57 5.61 4.94
C MET A 10 13.99 4.40 4.17
N LEU A 11 13.28 3.50 4.86
CA LEU A 11 12.64 2.29 4.34
C LEU A 11 11.11 2.38 4.31
N GLU A 12 10.48 3.48 4.76
CA GLU A 12 9.03 3.60 4.64
C GLU A 12 8.62 3.88 3.18
N PRO A 13 7.76 3.03 2.59
CA PRO A 13 7.28 3.23 1.24
C PRO A 13 6.50 4.54 1.17
N LYS A 14 6.83 5.34 0.15
CA LYS A 14 6.16 6.62 -0.06
C LYS A 14 4.67 6.42 -0.32
N VAL A 15 3.86 7.23 0.33
CA VAL A 15 2.40 7.17 0.20
C VAL A 15 1.94 7.86 -1.10
N TYR A 16 0.99 7.23 -1.78
CA TYR A 16 0.37 7.70 -3.01
C TYR A 16 -1.16 7.55 -2.93
N PRO A 17 -1.93 8.41 -3.64
CA PRO A 17 -3.37 8.26 -3.73
C PRO A 17 -3.76 6.89 -4.32
N TYR A 18 -4.81 6.27 -3.78
CA TYR A 18 -5.31 4.98 -4.25
C TYR A 18 -5.56 4.95 -5.76
N GLU A 19 -6.14 6.03 -6.30
CA GLU A 19 -6.44 6.15 -7.73
C GLU A 19 -5.20 6.09 -8.63
N MET A 20 -4.05 6.55 -8.11
CA MET A 20 -2.78 6.49 -8.82
C MET A 20 -2.15 5.09 -8.76
N LEU A 21 -2.43 4.35 -7.68
CA LEU A 21 -1.94 2.98 -7.45
C LEU A 21 -2.79 1.91 -8.13
N MET A 22 -4.06 2.20 -8.43
CA MET A 22 -4.97 1.26 -9.09
C MET A 22 -4.45 0.80 -10.45
N ILE A 23 -4.36 -0.52 -10.62
CA ILE A 23 -4.07 -1.15 -11.90
C ILE A 23 -5.37 -1.21 -12.72
N THR A 24 -5.44 -0.42 -13.78
CA THR A 24 -6.55 -0.46 -14.75
C THR A 24 -6.07 -0.99 -16.10
N SER A 25 -6.96 -1.65 -16.84
CA SER A 25 -6.68 -2.28 -18.14
C SER A 25 -6.15 -1.29 -19.20
N ARG A 26 -6.35 0.02 -19.00
CA ARG A 26 -5.95 1.09 -19.94
C ARG A 26 -4.69 1.87 -19.53
N GLY A 27 -4.02 1.55 -18.42
CA GLY A 27 -2.94 2.43 -17.96
C GLY A 27 -1.99 1.86 -16.93
N ARG A 28 -1.19 0.84 -17.29
CA ARG A 28 0.03 0.49 -16.54
C ARG A 28 1.12 1.58 -16.61
N THR A 29 0.93 2.61 -17.44
CA THR A 29 1.96 3.56 -17.86
C THR A 29 2.20 4.73 -16.91
N LYS A 30 1.46 4.85 -15.80
CA LYS A 30 1.52 6.05 -14.91
C LYS A 30 2.03 5.81 -13.49
N LEU A 31 2.35 4.58 -13.09
CA LEU A 31 2.90 4.36 -11.75
C LEU A 31 4.29 5.04 -11.64
N PRO A 32 4.53 5.82 -10.57
CA PRO A 32 5.85 6.40 -10.30
C PRO A 32 6.94 5.33 -10.26
N ARG A 33 8.18 5.70 -10.63
CA ARG A 33 9.31 4.75 -10.71
C ARG A 33 9.68 4.14 -9.36
N ASP A 34 9.41 4.84 -8.26
CA ASP A 34 9.72 4.44 -6.88
C ASP A 34 8.63 3.56 -6.23
N VAL A 35 7.55 3.24 -6.95
CA VAL A 35 6.47 2.39 -6.44
C VAL A 35 6.76 0.92 -6.71
N ASP A 36 6.77 0.11 -5.64
CA ASP A 36 6.86 -1.34 -5.74
C ASP A 36 5.51 -1.91 -6.22
N ARG A 37 5.48 -2.31 -7.49
CA ARG A 37 4.30 -2.85 -8.17
C ARG A 37 3.80 -4.15 -7.56
N THR A 38 4.64 -4.88 -6.85
CA THR A 38 4.25 -6.14 -6.20
C THR A 38 3.63 -5.88 -4.83
N ARG A 39 3.81 -4.68 -4.26
CA ARG A 39 3.42 -4.28 -2.91
C ARG A 39 2.69 -2.93 -2.90
N LEU A 40 1.82 -2.69 -3.89
CA LEU A 40 1.04 -1.45 -4.02
C LEU A 40 0.27 -1.09 -2.76
N GLU A 41 -0.20 -2.08 -1.99
CA GLU A 41 -0.90 -1.87 -0.74
C GLU A 41 -0.06 -1.11 0.30
N ARG A 42 1.28 -1.19 0.24
CA ARG A 42 2.17 -0.50 1.17
C ARG A 42 2.36 0.98 0.85
N HIS A 43 1.96 1.40 -0.35
CA HIS A 43 2.01 2.78 -0.78
C HIS A 43 0.70 3.54 -0.44
N LEU A 44 -0.25 2.91 0.26
CA LEU A 44 -1.46 3.59 0.70
C LEU A 44 -1.22 4.34 2.00
N ALA A 45 -1.95 5.45 2.19
CA ALA A 45 -2.06 6.08 3.49
C ALA A 45 -2.68 5.07 4.49
N PRO A 46 -2.29 5.08 5.78
CA PRO A 46 -2.83 4.15 6.77
C PRO A 46 -4.36 4.14 6.84
N GLU A 47 -4.98 5.32 6.75
CA GLU A 47 -6.44 5.49 6.75
C GLU A 47 -7.06 4.84 5.51
N THR A 48 -6.55 5.17 4.32
CA THR A 48 -7.01 4.58 3.06
C THR A 48 -6.80 3.06 3.00
N PHE A 49 -5.70 2.57 3.56
CA PHE A 49 -5.47 1.14 3.69
C PHE A 49 -6.56 0.47 4.53
N PHE A 50 -6.88 1.07 5.68
CA PHE A 50 -7.93 0.57 6.57
C PHE A 50 -9.31 0.63 5.89
N ASP A 51 -9.63 1.70 5.18
CA ASP A 51 -10.90 1.83 4.45
C ASP A 51 -11.07 0.75 3.36
N ILE A 52 -9.97 0.40 2.67
CA ILE A 52 -9.99 -0.60 1.58
C ILE A 52 -10.00 -2.03 2.11
N PHE A 53 -9.17 -2.33 3.12
CA PHE A 53 -8.93 -3.70 3.59
C PHE A 53 -9.63 -4.04 4.91
N GLY A 54 -10.19 -3.05 5.60
CA GLY A 54 -10.90 -3.21 6.87
C GLY A 54 -10.02 -3.59 8.06
N MET A 55 -8.70 -3.45 7.95
CA MET A 55 -7.74 -3.83 8.98
C MET A 55 -6.41 -3.09 8.81
N GLY A 56 -5.55 -3.09 9.85
CA GLY A 56 -4.21 -2.49 9.74
C GLY A 56 -3.23 -3.31 8.92
N ILE A 57 -2.15 -2.68 8.42
CA ILE A 57 -1.09 -3.35 7.63
C ILE A 57 -0.49 -4.55 8.37
N GLN A 58 -0.28 -4.42 9.68
CA GLN A 58 0.26 -5.51 10.50
C GLN A 58 -0.69 -6.72 10.55
N GLU A 59 -2.00 -6.48 10.60
CA GLU A 59 -3.00 -7.54 10.59
C GLU A 59 -3.11 -8.19 9.22
N PHE A 60 -3.08 -7.37 8.18
CA PHE A 60 -3.06 -7.82 6.80
C PHE A 60 -1.87 -8.72 6.51
N ASP A 61 -0.66 -8.35 6.96
CA ASP A 61 0.56 -9.14 6.75
C ASP A 61 0.53 -10.51 7.46
N ARG A 62 -0.33 -10.69 8.47
CA ARG A 62 -0.58 -12.00 9.12
C ARG A 62 -1.52 -12.91 8.32
N LEU A 63 -2.26 -12.38 7.34
CA LEU A 63 -3.16 -13.18 6.52
C LEU A 63 -2.38 -14.13 5.59
N PRO A 64 -2.93 -15.33 5.31
CA PRO A 64 -2.39 -16.21 4.28
C PRO A 64 -2.21 -15.50 2.94
N LEU A 65 -1.17 -15.85 2.19
CA LEU A 65 -0.84 -15.20 0.92
C LEU A 65 -2.02 -15.18 -0.07
N TRP A 66 -2.78 -16.28 -0.15
CA TRP A 66 -3.95 -16.37 -1.03
C TRP A 66 -5.02 -15.33 -0.67
N LYS A 67 -5.21 -15.06 0.63
CA LYS A 67 -6.21 -14.09 1.12
C LYS A 67 -5.76 -12.66 0.86
N ARG A 68 -4.48 -12.36 1.10
CA ARG A 68 -3.88 -11.06 0.74
C ARG A 68 -4.03 -10.78 -0.75
N ASN A 69 -3.71 -11.77 -1.61
CA ASN A 69 -3.83 -11.62 -3.05
C ASN A 69 -5.28 -11.46 -3.52
N ASP A 70 -6.23 -12.22 -2.96
CA ASP A 70 -7.66 -12.06 -3.23
C ASP A 70 -8.15 -10.63 -2.91
N MET A 71 -7.79 -10.12 -1.74
CA MET A 71 -8.16 -8.76 -1.32
C MET A 71 -7.51 -7.69 -2.21
N LYS A 72 -6.22 -7.84 -2.54
CA LYS A 72 -5.53 -6.91 -3.46
C LYS A 72 -6.17 -6.91 -4.86
N LYS A 73 -6.55 -8.07 -5.39
CA LYS A 73 -7.25 -8.16 -6.69
C LYS A 73 -8.58 -7.41 -6.66
N LYS A 74 -9.37 -7.57 -5.59
CA LYS A 74 -10.64 -6.84 -5.40
C LYS A 74 -10.44 -5.34 -5.32
N ALA A 75 -9.33 -4.90 -4.71
CA ALA A 75 -8.91 -3.50 -4.65
C ALA A 75 -8.18 -3.01 -5.91
N LYS A 76 -8.02 -3.81 -6.97
CA LYS A 76 -7.23 -3.45 -8.16
C LYS A 76 -5.77 -3.07 -7.85
N LEU A 77 -5.19 -3.68 -6.82
CA LEU A 77 -3.81 -3.52 -6.37
C LEU A 77 -2.97 -4.79 -6.62
N PHE A 78 -3.39 -5.64 -7.56
CA PHE A 78 -2.73 -6.88 -7.97
C PHE A 78 -2.77 -7.06 -9.49
#